data_AF-A0A7K4AQK8-F1
#
_entry.id   AF-A0A7K4AQK8-F1
#
_cell.length_a   1.000
_cell.length_b   1.000
_cell.length_c   1.000
_cell.angle_alpha   90.00
_cell.angle_beta   90.00
_cell.angle_gamma   90.00
#
_symmetry.space_group_name_H-M   'P 1'
#
loop_
_entity.id
_entity.type
_entity.pdbx_description
1 polymer ?
#
loop_
_entity_poly.entity_id
_entity_poly.type
_entity_poly.pdbx_seq_one_letter_code
_entity_poly.pdbx_strand_id
1 'polypeptide(L)' 'MLSEEELALLREAIASHRKKEDLETSLGRVLRRRDGSFELYLRIMGVVREEARRRKLSPMDAARTLAIDE' A
#
# COMPACT_ATOMS: atom_id res chain seq x y z
N MET A 1 -5.37 9.40 -6.09
CA MET A 1 -4.26 9.97 -5.31
C MET A 1 -4.51 9.65 -3.85
N LEU A 2 -3.48 9.26 -3.10
CA LEU A 2 -3.59 8.91 -1.67
C LEU A 2 -3.48 10.16 -0.80
N SER A 3 -4.12 10.16 0.36
CA SER A 3 -3.89 11.16 1.41
C SER A 3 -2.55 10.93 2.12
N GLU A 4 -2.05 11.92 2.88
CA GLU A 4 -0.84 11.77 3.70
C GLU A 4 -0.94 10.61 4.70
N GLU A 5 -2.11 10.43 5.33
CA GLU A 5 -2.33 9.34 6.26
C GLU A 5 -2.30 7.98 5.55
N GLU A 6 -2.90 7.89 4.36
CA GLU A 6 -2.87 6.69 3.52
C GLU A 6 -1.46 6.36 3.03
N LEU A 7 -0.69 7.38 2.66
CA LEU A 7 0.73 7.25 2.30
C LEU A 7 1.57 6.76 3.49
N ALA A 8 1.33 7.28 4.69
CA ALA A 8 2.01 6.81 5.90
C ALA A 8 1.73 5.33 6.18
N LEU A 9 0.47 4.89 6.02
CA LEU A 9 0.08 3.48 6.16
C LEU A 9 0.75 2.60 5.09
N LEU A 10 0.80 3.06 3.84
CA LEU A 10 1.46 2.36 2.75
C LEU A 10 2.98 2.25 2.97
N ARG A 11 3.62 3.33 3.42
CA ARG A 11 5.05 3.37 3.78
C ARG A 11 5.36 2.38 4.90
N GLU A 12 4.52 2.31 5.94
CA GLU A 12 4.68 1.33 7.02
C GLU A 12 4.51 -0.11 6.51
N ALA A 13 3.58 -0.36 5.60
CA ALA A 13 3.38 -1.69 5.01
C ALA A 13 4.62 -2.14 4.24
N ILE A 14 5.20 -1.25 3.43
CA ILE A 14 6.45 -1.50 2.69
C ILE A 14 7.62 -1.74 3.65
N ALA A 15 7.75 -0.93 4.70
CA ALA A 15 8.86 -1.03 5.66
C ALA A 15 8.77 -2.28 6.55
N SER A 16 7.56 -2.74 6.87
CA SER A 16 7.31 -3.92 7.71
C SER A 16 7.05 -5.20 6.91
N HIS A 17 7.27 -5.15 5.59
CA HIS A 17 7.12 -6.27 4.68
C HIS A 17 8.10 -7.41 5.01
N ARG A 18 7.59 -8.63 5.08
CA ARG A 18 8.39 -9.83 5.36
C ARG A 18 8.77 -10.55 4.07
N LYS A 19 9.86 -11.34 4.12
CA LYS A 19 10.29 -12.15 2.98
C LYS A 19 9.17 -13.10 2.51
N LYS A 20 8.90 -13.12 1.20
CA LYS A 20 7.81 -13.87 0.52
C LYS A 20 6.39 -13.44 0.86
N GLU A 21 6.21 -12.33 1.58
CA GLU A 21 4.89 -11.73 1.77
C GLU A 21 4.49 -10.94 0.52
N ASP A 22 3.20 -10.73 0.26
CA ASP A 22 2.73 -9.77 -0.73
C ASP A 22 2.39 -8.42 -0.08
N LEU A 23 2.12 -7.40 -0.89
CA LEU A 23 1.79 -6.08 -0.36
C LEU A 23 0.46 -6.13 0.40
N GLU A 24 -0.55 -6.80 -0.15
CA GLU A 24 -1.88 -6.96 0.44
C GLU A 24 -1.83 -7.46 1.89
N THR A 25 -1.03 -8.50 2.15
CA THR A 25 -0.89 -9.09 3.49
C THR A 25 -0.20 -8.12 4.44
N SER A 26 0.87 -7.47 3.98
CA SER A 26 1.60 -6.50 4.82
C SER A 26 0.74 -5.28 5.18
N LEU A 27 -0.01 -4.75 4.21
CA LEU A 27 -0.95 -3.64 4.43
C LEU A 27 -2.10 -4.05 5.34
N GLY A 28 -2.69 -5.22 5.11
CA GLY A 28 -3.73 -5.76 5.97
C GLY A 28 -3.27 -5.96 7.42
N ARG A 29 -1.98 -6.27 7.65
CA ARG A 29 -1.41 -6.31 9.01
C ARG A 29 -1.29 -4.92 9.61
N VAL A 30 -0.77 -3.95 8.88
CA VAL A 30 -0.62 -2.57 9.36
C VAL A 30 -1.98 -1.98 9.76
N LEU A 31 -2.99 -2.13 8.90
CA LEU A 31 -4.33 -1.62 9.16
C LEU A 31 -4.94 -2.25 10.42
N ARG A 32 -4.83 -3.56 10.61
CA ARG A 32 -5.31 -4.23 11.84
C ARG A 32 -4.62 -3.74 13.12
N ARG A 33 -3.34 -3.33 13.05
CA ARG A 33 -2.63 -2.77 14.21
C ARG A 33 -3.03 -1.34 14.56
N ARG A 34 -3.66 -0.62 13.61
CA ARG A 34 -4.06 0.77 13.75
C ARG A 34 -5.59 0.94 13.77
N ASP A 35 -6.33 -0.13 14.03
CA ASP A 35 -7.80 -0.17 13.98
C ASP A 35 -8.38 0.35 12.65
N GLY A 36 -7.62 0.19 11.56
CA GLY A 36 -8.00 0.60 10.21
C GLY A 36 -9.08 -0.28 9.59
N SER A 37 -9.96 0.31 8.79
CA SER A 37 -11.09 -0.38 8.18
C SER A 37 -10.73 -1.13 6.90
N PHE A 38 -11.60 -2.08 6.52
CA PHE A 38 -11.49 -2.75 5.22
C PHE A 38 -11.74 -1.79 4.04
N GLU A 39 -12.55 -0.76 4.23
CA GLU A 39 -12.74 0.29 3.21
C GLU A 39 -11.45 1.05 2.94
N LEU A 40 -10.68 1.35 3.99
CA LEU A 40 -9.37 2.00 3.85
C LEU A 40 -8.38 1.11 3.10
N TYR A 41 -8.40 -0.21 3.37
CA TYR A 41 -7.65 -1.19 2.58
C TYR A 41 -8.02 -1.12 1.09
N LEU A 42 -9.31 -1.18 0.76
CA LEU A 42 -9.78 -1.16 -0.62
C LEU A 42 -9.38 0.13 -1.35
N ARG A 43 -9.48 1.28 -0.66
CA ARG A 43 -9.07 2.56 -1.22
C ARG A 43 -7.58 2.58 -1.56
N ILE A 44 -6.72 2.22 -0.60
CA ILE A 44 -5.26 2.22 -0.81
C ILE A 44 -4.88 1.24 -1.93
N MET A 45 -5.36 -0.01 -1.87
CA MET A 45 -5.06 -1.02 -2.88
C MET A 45 -5.64 -0.69 -4.25
N GLY A 46 -6.77 0.03 -4.30
CA GLY A 46 -7.35 0.54 -5.55
C GLY A 46 -6.35 1.43 -6.29
N VAL A 47 -5.79 2.42 -5.60
CA VAL A 47 -4.79 3.33 -6.17
C VAL A 47 -3.50 2.59 -6.54
N VAL A 48 -3.00 1.70 -5.68
CA VAL A 48 -1.78 0.93 -5.98
C VAL A 48 -1.96 0.06 -7.23
N ARG A 49 -3.11 -0.60 -7.38
CA ARG A 49 -3.39 -1.48 -8.53
C ARG A 49 -3.58 -0.69 -9.82
N GLU A 50 -4.19 0.49 -9.74
CA GLU A 50 -4.28 1.41 -10.87
C GLU A 50 -2.88 1.84 -11.33
N GLU A 51 -2.02 2.23 -10.39
CA GLU A 51 -0.64 2.61 -10.69
C GLU A 51 0.17 1.45 -11.28
N ALA A 52 0.04 0.26 -10.68
CA ALA A 52 0.67 -0.97 -11.15
C ALA A 52 0.26 -1.27 -12.60
N ARG A 53 -1.03 -1.14 -12.92
CA ARG A 53 -1.54 -1.31 -14.28
C ARG A 53 -0.98 -0.26 -15.23
N ARG A 54 -1.01 1.01 -14.84
CA ARG A 54 -0.55 2.15 -15.66
C ARG A 54 0.93 2.03 -16.02
N ARG A 55 1.77 1.65 -15.06
CA ARG A 55 3.23 1.55 -15.23
C ARG A 55 3.74 0.14 -15.54
N LYS A 56 2.86 -0.86 -15.63
CA LYS A 56 3.21 -2.29 -15.80
C LYS A 56 4.19 -2.80 -14.72
N LEU A 57 3.91 -2.41 -13.48
CA LEU A 57 4.71 -2.76 -12.31
C LEU A 57 4.03 -3.85 -11.49
N SER A 58 4.80 -4.51 -10.60
CA SER A 58 4.20 -5.29 -9.52
C SER A 58 3.49 -4.35 -8.52
N PRO A 59 2.50 -4.83 -7.74
CA PRO A 59 1.88 -4.01 -6.69
C PRO A 59 2.89 -3.42 -5.71
N MET A 60 3.94 -4.18 -5.36
CA MET A 60 5.00 -3.73 -4.47
C MET A 60 5.82 -2.58 -5.10
N ASP A 61 6.20 -2.69 -6.37
CA ASP A 61 6.99 -1.65 -7.04
C ASP A 61 6.15 -0.39 -7.30
N ALA A 62 4.86 -0.56 -7.61
CA ALA A 62 3.92 0.54 -7.73
C ALA A 62 3.74 1.27 -6.38
N ALA A 63 3.59 0.53 -5.28
CA ALA A 63 3.51 1.11 -3.95
C ALA A 63 4.78 1.88 -3.56
N ARG A 64 5.96 1.35 -3.88
CA ARG A 64 7.23 2.05 -3.68
C ARG A 64 7.32 3.34 -4.48
N THR A 65 6.83 3.32 -5.72
CA THR A 65 6.77 4.51 -6.57
C THR A 65 5.86 5.57 -5.97
N LEU A 66 4.63 5.18 -5.57
CA LEU A 66 3.67 6.08 -4.93
C LEU A 66 4.17 6.65 -3.59
N ALA A 67 4.99 5.89 -2.86
CA ALA A 67 5.52 6.31 -1.57
C ALA A 67 6.66 7.36 -1.67
N ILE A 68 7.26 7.53 -2.85
CA ILE A 68 8.36 8.47 -3.13
C ILE A 68 7.84 9.79 -3.70
N ASP A 69 6.78 9.77 -4.50
CA ASP A 69 6.17 10.98 -5.08
C ASP A 69 5.48 11.79 -3.95
N GLU A 70 6.06 12.95 -3.62
CA GLU A 70 5.55 13.99 -2.71
C GLU A 70 4.81 15.08 -3.51
#